data_AF-A0A2N8KXG4-F1
#
_entry.id   AF-A0A2N8KXG4-F1
#
_cell.length_a   1.000
_cell.length_b   1.000
_cell.length_c   1.000
_cell.angle_alpha   90.00
_cell.angle_beta   90.00
_cell.angle_gamma   90.00
#
_symmetry.space_group_name_H-M   'P 1'
#
loop_
_entity.id
_entity.type
_entity.pdbx_description
1 polymer ?
#
loop_
_entity_poly.entity_id
_entity_poly.type
_entity_poly.pdbx_seq_one_letter_code
_entity_poly.pdbx_strand_id
1 'polypeptide(L)' 'MRAPDPAPTLLNDRCPRCGGGFHCGAADAHCDCFDLQLSPALRERLAATYSSCLCLACLRELAAQEASAGTTPGRQ' A
#
# COMPACT_ATOMS: atom_id res chain seq x y z
N MET A 1 -10.77 -21.95 27.67
CA MET A 1 -11.38 -20.62 27.49
C MET A 1 -10.49 -19.79 26.56
N ARG A 2 -10.87 -19.63 25.29
CA ARG A 2 -10.14 -18.81 24.32
C ARG A 2 -11.14 -17.77 23.82
N ALA A 3 -10.91 -16.50 24.14
CA ALA A 3 -11.73 -15.41 23.65
C ALA A 3 -11.43 -15.23 22.14
N PRO A 4 -12.44 -15.08 21.27
CA PRO A 4 -12.21 -14.60 19.92
C PRO A 4 -11.78 -13.13 20.01
N ASP A 5 -10.58 -12.86 19.52
CA ASP A 5 -10.03 -11.51 19.36
C ASP A 5 -10.94 -10.71 18.40
N PRO A 6 -11.44 -9.52 18.79
CA PRO A 6 -12.12 -8.66 17.84
C PRO A 6 -11.05 -8.09 16.90
N ALA A 7 -10.86 -8.78 15.76
CA ALA A 7 -10.04 -8.28 14.67
C ALA A 7 -10.39 -6.81 14.42
N PRO A 8 -9.43 -5.87 14.50
CA PRO A 8 -9.72 -4.46 14.28
C PRO A 8 -10.09 -4.29 12.82
N THR A 9 -11.38 -4.15 12.55
CA THR A 9 -11.95 -4.12 11.20
C THR A 9 -11.69 -2.82 10.43
N LEU A 10 -11.02 -1.81 11.00
CA LEU A 10 -10.98 -0.46 10.42
C LEU A 10 -9.65 0.29 10.63
N LEU A 11 -8.51 -0.33 10.33
CA LEU A 11 -7.23 0.42 10.24
C LEU A 11 -6.75 0.66 8.79
N ASN A 12 -7.53 0.22 7.81
CA ASN A 12 -7.24 0.42 6.39
C ASN A 12 -7.95 1.65 5.80
N ASP A 13 -8.56 2.48 6.65
CA ASP A 13 -9.21 3.73 6.25
C ASP A 13 -8.25 4.95 6.28
N ARG A 14 -7.03 4.75 6.80
CA ARG A 14 -6.02 5.81 6.93
C ARG A 14 -4.67 5.34 6.44
N CYS A 15 -4.05 6.18 5.62
CA CYS A 15 -2.72 5.92 5.10
C CYS A 15 -1.70 6.09 6.24
N PRO A 16 -0.87 5.08 6.57
CA PRO A 16 0.16 5.21 7.62
C PRO A 16 1.26 6.20 7.26
N ARG A 17 1.38 6.57 5.98
CA ARG A 17 2.43 7.45 5.47
C ARG A 17 2.08 8.93 5.56
N CYS A 18 0.83 9.30 5.26
CA CYS A 18 0.39 10.70 5.25
C CYS A 18 -0.77 10.99 6.20
N GLY A 19 -1.39 9.97 6.80
CA GLY A 19 -2.59 10.11 7.63
C GLY A 19 -3.88 10.38 6.84
N GLY A 20 -3.82 10.45 5.51
CA GLY A 20 -4.97 10.72 4.66
C GLY A 20 -6.02 9.61 4.74
N GLY A 21 -7.30 10.00 4.72
CA GLY A 21 -8.42 9.07 4.62
C GLY A 21 -8.44 8.40 3.25
N PHE A 22 -8.38 7.07 3.21
CA PHE A 22 -8.53 6.30 1.97
C PHE A 22 -9.15 4.96 2.33
N HIS A 23 -9.97 4.38 1.45
CA HIS A 23 -10.54 3.07 1.70
C HIS A 23 -9.74 2.00 0.95
N CYS A 24 -9.02 1.12 1.66
CA CYS A 24 -8.41 -0.05 1.01
C CYS A 24 -9.42 -1.17 0.86
N GLY A 25 -10.05 -1.31 -0.30
CA GLY A 25 -10.87 -2.48 -0.59
C GLY A 25 -10.06 -3.73 -0.94
N ALA A 26 -8.84 -3.90 -0.41
CA ALA A 26 -8.10 -5.17 -0.53
C ALA A 26 -8.90 -6.34 0.08
N ALA A 27 -9.72 -6.07 1.11
CA ALA A 27 -10.68 -7.04 1.64
C ALA A 27 -11.85 -7.30 0.69
N ASP A 28 -12.21 -6.32 -0.14
CA ASP A 28 -13.27 -6.38 -1.16
C ASP A 28 -12.74 -6.80 -2.55
N ALA A 29 -11.45 -7.16 -2.63
CA ALA A 29 -10.69 -7.38 -3.87
C ALA A 29 -10.71 -6.19 -4.87
N HIS A 30 -11.11 -4.99 -4.42
CA HIS A 30 -11.24 -3.81 -5.25
C HIS A 30 -10.53 -2.61 -4.58
N CYS A 31 -9.44 -2.14 -5.17
CA CYS A 31 -8.68 -0.99 -4.68
C CYS A 31 -8.32 -0.12 -5.86
N ASP A 32 -8.51 1.21 -5.77
CA ASP A 32 -8.06 2.14 -6.80
C ASP A 32 -6.54 2.05 -7.06
N CYS A 33 -5.80 1.50 -6.09
CA CYS A 33 -4.40 1.16 -6.25
C CYS A 33 -4.12 0.07 -7.30
N PHE A 34 -5.11 -0.77 -7.65
CA PHE A 34 -4.99 -1.75 -8.72
C PHE A 34 -5.16 -1.15 -10.12
N ASP A 35 -5.96 -0.08 -10.25
CA ASP A 35 -6.09 0.69 -11.49
C ASP A 35 -4.82 1.51 -11.76
N LEU A 36 -4.08 1.84 -10.70
CA LEU A 36 -2.79 2.49 -10.82
C LEU A 36 -1.74 1.55 -11.41
N GLN A 37 -1.10 1.96 -12.51
CA GLN A 37 0.06 1.27 -13.08
C GLN A 37 1.27 1.33 -12.14
N LEU A 38 1.37 0.33 -11.27
CA LEU A 38 2.49 0.08 -10.40
C LEU A 38 3.29 -1.11 -10.92
N SER A 39 4.60 -0.95 -11.05
CA SER A 39 5.52 -2.05 -11.36
C SER A 39 5.33 -3.19 -10.33
N PRO A 40 5.36 -4.47 -10.74
CA PRO A 40 5.21 -5.59 -9.80
C PRO A 40 6.29 -5.57 -8.70
N ALA A 41 7.53 -5.22 -9.06
CA ALA A 41 8.62 -5.07 -8.09
C ALA A 41 8.35 -3.97 -7.04
N LEU A 42 7.74 -2.85 -7.45
CA LEU A 42 7.34 -1.78 -6.53
C LEU A 42 6.23 -2.28 -5.60
N ARG A 43 5.22 -2.98 -6.13
CA ARG A 43 4.14 -3.58 -5.32
C ARG A 43 4.67 -4.56 -4.29
N GLU A 44 5.56 -5.47 -4.68
CA GLU A 44 6.19 -6.42 -3.75
C GLU A 44 7.00 -5.71 -2.68
N ARG A 45 7.79 -4.69 -3.05
CA ARG A 45 8.55 -3.88 -2.10
C ARG A 45 7.63 -3.16 -1.12
N LEU A 46 6.53 -2.61 -1.60
CA LEU A 46 5.52 -1.96 -0.75
C LEU A 46 4.87 -2.98 0.19
N ALA A 47 4.50 -4.16 -0.28
CA ALA A 47 3.93 -5.22 0.56
C ALA A 47 4.93 -5.75 1.60
N ALA A 48 6.23 -5.77 1.28
CA ALA A 48 7.29 -6.16 2.20
C ALA A 48 7.62 -5.06 3.24
N THR A 49 7.51 -3.79 2.84
CA THR A 49 7.84 -2.63 3.70
C THR A 49 6.66 -2.19 4.56
N TYR A 50 5.45 -2.23 4.00
CA TYR A 50 4.22 -1.78 4.61
C TYR A 50 3.26 -2.96 4.76
N SER A 51 2.90 -3.27 6.00
CA SER A 51 1.89 -4.30 6.30
C SER A 51 0.44 -3.80 6.17
N SER A 52 0.24 -2.55 5.75
CA SER A 52 -1.06 -1.91 5.54
C SER A 52 -1.09 -1.13 4.22
N CYS A 53 -2.27 -0.92 3.64
CA CYS A 53 -2.34 -0.25 2.35
C CYS A 53 -2.07 1.27 2.46
N LEU A 54 -1.60 1.84 1.37
CA LEU A 54 -1.30 3.25 1.22
C LEU A 54 -2.36 3.92 0.35
N CYS A 55 -2.62 5.21 0.58
CA CYS A 55 -3.55 5.97 -0.26
C CYS A 55 -3.01 6.18 -1.68
N LEU A 56 -3.94 6.46 -2.61
CA LEU A 56 -3.64 6.67 -4.02
C LEU A 56 -2.60 7.79 -4.26
N ALA A 57 -2.65 8.88 -3.47
CA ALA A 57 -1.71 9.99 -3.60
C ALA A 57 -0.27 9.54 -3.29
N CYS A 58 -0.07 8.83 -2.16
CA CYS A 58 1.23 8.30 -1.80
C CYS A 58 1.73 7.26 -2.80
N LEU A 59 0.83 6.42 -3.34
CA LEU A 59 1.17 5.44 -4.36
C LEU A 59 1.58 6.09 -5.68
N ARG A 60 0.85 7.11 -6.14
CA ARG A 60 1.19 7.90 -7.34
C ARG A 60 2.55 8.55 -7.21
N GLU A 61 2.83 9.12 -6.04
CA GLU A 61 4.13 9.73 -5.78
C GLU A 61 5.25 8.69 -5.79
N LEU A 62 5.06 7.51 -5.17
CA LEU A 62 6.03 6.40 -5.24
C LEU A 62 6.22 5.89 -6.67
N ALA A 63 5.14 5.75 -7.43
CA ALA A 63 5.19 5.32 -8.82
C ALA A 63 5.97 6.31 -9.68
N ALA A 64 5.71 7.61 -9.51
CA ALA A 64 6.44 8.67 -10.20
C ALA A 64 7.92 8.72 -9.79
N GLN A 65 8.20 8.52 -8.50
CA GLN A 65 9.57 8.44 -7.98
C GLN A 65 10.29 7.22 -8.53
N GLU A 66 9.66 6.05 -8.63
CA GLU A 66 10.24 4.84 -9.20
C GLU A 66 10.48 4.98 -10.70
N ALA A 67 9.51 5.53 -11.44
CA ALA A 67 9.66 5.84 -12.86
C ALA A 67 10.83 6.82 -13.13
N SER A 68 11.05 7.78 -12.22
CA SER A 68 12.16 8.73 -12.32
C SER A 68 13.49 8.17 -11.77
N ALA A 69 13.41 7.28 -10.79
CA ALA A 69 14.54 6.64 -10.12
C ALA A 69 14.90 5.27 -10.73
N GLY A 70 14.43 5.00 -11.96
CA GLY A 70 14.65 3.77 -12.73
C GLY A 70 16.11 3.41 -13.04
N THR A 71 17.07 3.93 -12.28
CA THR A 71 18.41 3.41 -12.14
C THR A 71 18.73 3.21 -10.66
N THR A 72 18.39 2.04 -10.11
CA THR A 72 19.31 1.16 -9.35
C THR A 72 18.48 0.13 -8.57
N PRO A 73 18.32 -1.10 -9.10
CA PRO A 73 17.92 -2.23 -8.29
C PRO A 73 19.15 -2.69 -7.48
N GLY A 74 19.01 -2.71 -6.14
CA GLY A 74 19.84 -3.54 -5.25
C GLY A 74 21.33 -3.20 -5.13
N ARG A 75 21.71 -2.57 -4.01
CA ARG A 75 22.97 -2.92 -3.33
C ARG A 75 22.91 -2.65 -1.83
N GLN A 76 22.62 -3.70 -1.05
CA GLN A 76 23.22 -3.97 0.26
C GLN A 76 22.99 -5.42 0.66
#